data_AF-A0A503WKA6-F1
#
_entry.id   AF-A0A503WKA6-F1
#
_cell.length_a   1.000
_cell.length_b   1.000
_cell.length_c   1.000
_cell.angle_alpha   90.00
_cell.angle_beta   90.00
_cell.angle_gamma   90.00
#
_symmetry.space_group_name_H-M   'P 1'
#
loop_
_entity.id
_entity.type
_entity.pdbx_description
1 polymer ?
#
loop_
_entity_poly.entity_id
_entity_poly.type
_entity_poly.pdbx_seq_one_letter_code
_entity_poly.pdbx_strand_id
1 'polypeptide(L)'
;MDPIIVHVRARDIHSAYEGGIETIDRLRGLLNLFTNRRTGPKLSWYIDGPHAINRFRLGPFQTIHKPDGDLVTEMFWYEPRWVHERASMTTPVDDIGRSRKAIMGWWRKINRSPFRKEILAGLTRYCRALDQHDHDACLLGLWQAIEQLTVTPWAKYEITVRRASKVTSNRLVGQQIAQHLRIRRNTNIHAARSPGEDERDIILFQAERLVSDILFFHIMNEKHFKSHQELISYLDT
;
A
#
# COMPACT_ATOMS: atom_id res chain seq x y z
N MET A 1 -14.41 19.75 -9.59
CA MET A 1 -13.30 18.85 -9.18
C MET A 1 -12.87 18.16 -10.45
N ASP A 2 -11.62 18.35 -10.87
CA ASP A 2 -11.16 17.81 -12.15
C ASP A 2 -10.89 16.29 -12.02
N PRO A 3 -11.31 15.48 -12.99
CA PRO A 3 -11.08 14.04 -12.93
C PRO A 3 -9.60 13.71 -13.14
N ILE A 4 -9.13 12.67 -12.46
CA ILE A 4 -7.85 12.04 -12.80
C ILE A 4 -8.08 11.13 -14.00
N ILE A 5 -7.37 11.40 -15.08
CA ILE A 5 -7.47 10.65 -16.34
C ILE A 5 -6.22 9.78 -16.48
N VAL A 6 -6.43 8.50 -16.81
CA VAL A 6 -5.37 7.59 -17.22
C VAL A 6 -5.71 7.03 -18.59
N HIS A 7 -4.77 7.13 -19.52
CA HIS A 7 -4.91 6.55 -20.85
C HIS A 7 -4.42 5.10 -20.84
N VAL A 8 -5.25 4.21 -21.37
CA VAL A 8 -4.96 2.77 -21.45
C VAL A 8 -5.23 2.27 -22.87
N ARG A 9 -4.52 1.20 -23.24
CA ARG A 9 -4.82 0.42 -24.44
C ARG A 9 -5.11 -1.02 -24.00
N ALA A 10 -6.28 -1.52 -24.35
CA ALA A 10 -6.74 -2.85 -23.96
C ALA A 10 -7.59 -3.47 -25.08
N ARG A 11 -7.84 -4.78 -24.97
CA ARG A 11 -8.62 -5.55 -25.95
C ARG A 11 -10.13 -5.49 -25.72
N ASP A 12 -10.53 -5.21 -24.49
CA ASP A 12 -11.92 -5.17 -24.04
C ASP A 12 -12.06 -4.17 -22.88
N ILE A 13 -13.32 -3.88 -22.53
CA ILE A 13 -13.70 -2.89 -21.52
C ILE A 13 -13.19 -3.27 -20.12
N HIS A 14 -13.24 -4.55 -19.75
CA HIS A 14 -12.77 -5.01 -18.44
C HIS A 14 -11.25 -4.89 -18.33
N SER A 15 -10.53 -5.30 -19.36
CA SER A 15 -9.07 -5.13 -19.43
C SER A 15 -8.66 -3.66 -19.41
N ALA A 16 -9.46 -2.76 -20.01
CA ALA A 16 -9.24 -1.32 -19.94
C ALA A 16 -9.42 -0.80 -18.51
N TYR A 17 -10.52 -1.20 -17.84
CA TYR A 17 -10.76 -0.86 -16.44
C TYR A 17 -9.62 -1.33 -15.54
N GLU A 18 -9.27 -2.62 -15.59
CA GLU A 18 -8.25 -3.22 -14.73
C GLU A 18 -6.87 -2.58 -14.94
N GLY A 19 -6.47 -2.35 -16.20
CA GLY A 19 -5.21 -1.66 -16.49
C GLY A 19 -5.19 -0.20 -16.01
N GLY A 20 -6.34 0.47 -16.12
CA GLY A 20 -6.52 1.85 -15.66
C GLY A 20 -6.45 1.95 -14.15
N ILE A 21 -7.26 1.14 -13.45
CA ILE A 21 -7.35 1.16 -12.01
C ILE A 21 -6.05 0.74 -11.34
N GLU A 22 -5.35 -0.27 -11.88
CA GLU A 22 -4.04 -0.69 -11.37
C GLU A 22 -3.01 0.44 -11.50
N THR A 23 -3.05 1.20 -12.60
CA THR A 23 -2.15 2.35 -12.79
C THR A 23 -2.44 3.46 -11.77
N ILE A 24 -3.72 3.75 -11.52
CA ILE A 24 -4.12 4.71 -10.50
C ILE A 24 -3.76 4.19 -9.10
N ASP A 25 -3.92 2.89 -8.81
CA ASP A 25 -3.56 2.27 -7.53
C ASP A 25 -2.07 2.40 -7.23
N ARG A 26 -1.20 2.24 -8.24
CA ARG A 26 0.25 2.44 -8.09
C ARG A 26 0.59 3.88 -7.71
N LEU A 27 -0.08 4.85 -8.34
CA LEU A 27 0.09 6.27 -8.02
C LEU A 27 -0.43 6.58 -6.61
N ARG A 28 -1.66 6.17 -6.29
CA ARG A 28 -2.27 6.36 -4.96
C ARG A 28 -1.45 5.66 -3.87
N GLY A 29 -0.96 4.45 -4.11
CA GLY A 29 -0.08 3.74 -3.19
C GLY A 29 1.20 4.51 -2.89
N LEU A 30 1.83 5.13 -3.89
CA LEU A 30 3.00 5.99 -3.68
C LEU A 30 2.66 7.25 -2.88
N LEU A 31 1.53 7.90 -3.18
CA LEU A 31 1.08 9.10 -2.48
C LEU A 31 0.74 8.80 -1.02
N ASN A 32 -0.02 7.73 -0.76
CA ASN A 32 -0.34 7.28 0.59
C ASN A 32 0.93 6.89 1.35
N LEU A 33 1.87 6.14 0.75
CA LEU A 33 3.15 5.83 1.37
C LEU A 33 3.93 7.11 1.74
N PHE A 34 4.03 8.07 0.82
CA PHE A 34 4.72 9.33 1.07
C PHE A 34 4.09 10.10 2.22
N THR A 35 2.76 10.22 2.22
CA THR A 35 2.01 10.92 3.27
C THR A 35 2.13 10.22 4.61
N ASN A 36 1.80 8.93 4.68
CA ASN A 36 1.77 8.15 5.92
C ASN A 36 3.14 8.16 6.61
N ARG A 37 4.24 8.11 5.84
CA ARG A 37 5.60 8.26 6.37
C ARG A 37 5.93 9.68 6.83
N ARG A 38 5.50 10.71 6.11
CA ARG A 38 5.88 12.11 6.40
C ARG A 38 5.13 12.69 7.60
N THR A 39 3.83 12.45 7.68
CA THR A 39 3.00 12.99 8.76
C THR A 39 3.02 12.12 10.02
N GLY A 40 3.65 10.94 9.93
CA GLY A 40 3.39 9.82 10.81
C GLY A 40 1.94 9.33 10.62
N PRO A 41 1.63 8.08 10.98
CA PRO A 41 0.24 7.74 11.18
C PRO A 41 -0.16 8.40 12.51
N LYS A 42 -1.16 9.28 12.53
CA LYS A 42 -1.74 9.66 13.82
C LYS A 42 -2.55 8.45 14.26
N LEU A 43 -2.30 7.93 15.45
CA LEU A 43 -3.08 6.82 16.01
C LEU A 43 -4.59 7.13 15.99
N SER A 44 -4.94 8.41 16.16
CA SER A 44 -6.32 8.91 16.02
C SER A 44 -6.94 8.68 14.63
N TRP A 45 -6.15 8.48 13.57
CA TRP A 45 -6.64 8.11 12.25
C TRP A 45 -7.00 6.64 12.10
N TYR A 46 -6.85 5.85 13.14
CA TYR A 46 -7.27 4.46 13.17
C TYR A 46 -8.49 4.29 14.10
N ILE A 47 -8.65 5.16 15.11
CA ILE A 47 -9.64 5.05 16.19
C ILE A 47 -11.08 5.45 15.80
N ASP A 48 -11.28 6.24 14.74
CA ASP A 48 -12.63 6.77 14.40
C ASP A 48 -13.47 5.84 13.49
N GLY A 49 -14.05 4.76 14.03
CA GLY A 49 -15.07 3.93 13.34
C GLY A 49 -14.60 3.20 12.08
N PRO A 50 -15.47 2.50 11.32
CA PRO A 50 -15.05 1.77 10.12
C PRO A 50 -14.73 2.73 8.96
N HIS A 51 -13.44 2.99 8.74
CA HIS A 51 -12.96 3.84 7.65
C HIS A 51 -11.74 3.23 6.97
N ALA A 52 -11.56 3.54 5.69
CA ALA A 52 -10.29 3.29 5.04
C ALA A 52 -9.19 4.19 5.63
N ILE A 53 -8.01 3.62 5.81
CA ILE A 53 -6.83 4.32 6.33
C ILE A 53 -6.27 5.28 5.29
N ASN A 54 -6.36 4.93 4.00
CA ASN A 54 -5.85 5.77 2.92
C ASN A 54 -6.53 7.12 2.84
N ARG A 55 -5.72 8.14 2.53
CA ARG A 55 -6.17 9.52 2.30
C ARG A 55 -6.43 9.78 0.83
N PHE A 56 -5.54 9.27 -0.04
CA PHE A 56 -5.76 9.27 -1.48
C PHE A 56 -6.55 8.02 -1.86
N ARG A 57 -7.87 8.17 -1.94
CA ARG A 57 -8.82 7.09 -2.29
C ARG A 57 -9.37 7.28 -3.70
N LEU A 58 -10.05 6.25 -4.19
CA LEU A 58 -10.88 6.36 -5.38
C LEU A 58 -12.11 7.25 -5.11
N GLY A 59 -12.53 7.96 -6.15
CA GLY A 59 -13.85 8.60 -6.16
C GLY A 59 -14.96 7.54 -6.16
N PRO A 60 -16.21 7.94 -5.89
CA PRO A 60 -17.34 7.02 -5.77
C PRO A 60 -17.65 6.28 -7.08
N PHE A 61 -17.33 6.87 -8.23
CA PHE A 61 -17.62 6.32 -9.55
C PHE A 61 -16.39 6.35 -10.45
N GLN A 62 -16.28 5.38 -11.35
CA GLN A 62 -15.31 5.36 -12.44
C GLN A 62 -15.99 4.97 -13.75
N THR A 63 -15.60 5.64 -14.82
CA THR A 63 -16.15 5.48 -16.17
C THR A 63 -15.01 5.31 -17.17
N ILE A 64 -15.33 4.74 -18.34
CA ILE A 64 -14.36 4.55 -19.43
C ILE A 64 -14.81 5.37 -20.62
N HIS A 65 -13.87 6.16 -21.14
CA HIS A 65 -14.09 7.07 -22.25
C HIS A 65 -13.15 6.75 -23.42
N LYS A 66 -13.63 7.03 -24.63
CA LYS A 66 -12.84 7.06 -25.85
C LYS A 66 -11.91 8.29 -25.84
N PRO A 67 -10.92 8.36 -26.73
CA PRO A 67 -10.01 9.51 -26.81
C PRO A 67 -10.69 10.86 -27.08
N ASP A 68 -11.87 10.86 -27.68
CA ASP A 68 -12.71 12.04 -27.95
C ASP A 68 -13.56 12.48 -26.74
N GLY A 69 -13.58 11.70 -25.66
CA GLY A 69 -14.35 11.97 -24.44
C GLY A 69 -15.69 11.25 -24.37
N ASP A 70 -16.13 10.61 -25.46
CA ASP A 70 -17.39 9.84 -25.45
C ASP A 70 -17.29 8.61 -24.56
N LEU A 71 -18.40 8.21 -23.94
CA LEU A 71 -18.45 6.97 -23.18
C LEU A 71 -18.16 5.76 -24.09
N VAL A 72 -17.29 4.87 -23.63
CA VAL A 72 -17.11 3.55 -24.27
C VAL A 72 -18.31 2.65 -23.95
N THR A 73 -18.91 2.83 -22.77
CA THR A 73 -20.06 2.08 -22.27
C THR A 73 -20.82 2.89 -21.23
N GLU A 74 -22.11 2.62 -21.07
CA GLU A 74 -22.94 3.16 -19.97
C GLU A 74 -22.68 2.46 -18.63
N MET A 75 -21.88 1.39 -18.63
CA MET A 75 -21.41 0.74 -17.40
C MET A 75 -20.42 1.64 -16.64
N PHE A 76 -20.58 1.68 -15.32
CA PHE A 76 -19.66 2.34 -14.39
C PHE A 76 -19.28 1.40 -13.24
N TRP A 77 -18.11 1.65 -12.67
CA TRP A 77 -17.64 0.98 -11.46
C TRP A 77 -17.82 1.91 -10.28
N TYR A 78 -18.14 1.34 -9.12
CA TYR A 78 -18.36 2.11 -7.90
C TYR A 78 -17.92 1.30 -6.68
N GLU A 79 -17.61 2.01 -5.59
CA GLU A 79 -17.33 1.41 -4.29
C GLU A 79 -18.63 1.38 -3.46
N PRO A 80 -19.22 0.20 -3.18
CA PRO A 80 -20.50 0.11 -2.49
C PRO A 80 -20.50 0.71 -1.09
N ARG A 81 -19.35 0.71 -0.41
CA ARG A 81 -19.18 1.27 0.93
C ARG A 81 -18.44 2.60 0.89
N TRP A 82 -18.62 3.40 -0.16
CA TRP A 82 -17.90 4.66 -0.30
C TRP A 82 -18.32 5.65 0.80
N VAL A 83 -17.41 5.89 1.73
CA VAL A 83 -17.54 6.88 2.81
C VAL A 83 -16.26 7.71 2.86
N HIS A 84 -16.37 9.03 2.67
CA HIS A 84 -15.23 9.95 2.71
C HIS A 84 -15.50 11.13 3.64
N GLU A 85 -15.69 10.83 4.93
CA GLU A 85 -16.00 11.83 5.96
C GLU A 85 -14.75 12.59 6.44
N ARG A 86 -13.55 12.21 5.98
CA ARG A 86 -12.30 12.85 6.37
C ARG A 86 -12.07 14.13 5.56
N ALA A 87 -11.67 15.18 6.26
CA ALA A 87 -11.22 16.40 5.64
C ALA A 87 -10.13 16.11 4.60
N SER A 88 -10.23 16.77 3.44
CA SER A 88 -9.20 16.72 2.42
C SER A 88 -7.84 17.07 3.01
N MET A 89 -6.79 16.40 2.55
CA MET A 89 -5.44 16.74 2.94
C MET A 89 -5.10 18.17 2.51
N THR A 90 -4.87 19.03 3.49
CA THR A 90 -4.28 20.34 3.25
C THR A 90 -2.77 20.23 3.41
N THR A 91 -2.03 20.55 2.35
CA THR A 91 -0.58 20.74 2.40
C THR A 91 -0.33 22.24 2.23
N PRO A 92 0.45 22.90 3.10
CA PRO A 92 0.84 24.30 2.91
C PRO A 92 1.40 24.51 1.50
N VAL A 93 1.05 25.62 0.85
CA VAL A 93 1.36 25.88 -0.58
C VAL A 93 2.87 25.83 -0.83
N ASP A 94 3.65 26.40 0.07
CA ASP A 94 5.11 26.42 0.16
C ASP A 94 5.76 25.03 0.35
N ASP A 95 4.97 24.01 0.67
CA ASP A 95 5.41 22.63 0.83
C ASP A 95 4.99 21.71 -0.34
N ILE A 96 4.13 22.19 -1.25
CA ILE A 96 3.71 21.44 -2.44
C ILE A 96 4.90 21.19 -3.37
N GLY A 97 5.73 22.22 -3.61
CA GLY A 97 6.91 22.09 -4.48
C GLY A 97 7.92 21.06 -3.97
N ARG A 98 8.18 21.06 -2.64
CA ARG A 98 9.06 20.08 -1.99
C ARG A 98 8.47 18.66 -2.07
N SER A 99 7.19 18.51 -1.74
CA SER A 99 6.49 17.22 -1.81
C SER A 99 6.50 16.66 -3.22
N ARG A 100 6.18 17.48 -4.23
CA ARG A 100 6.24 17.10 -5.65
C ARG A 100 7.64 16.64 -6.04
N LYS A 101 8.69 17.39 -5.67
CA LYS A 101 10.08 17.02 -5.97
C LYS A 101 10.46 15.67 -5.33
N ALA A 102 10.05 15.43 -4.09
CA ALA A 102 10.30 14.19 -3.38
C ALA A 102 9.57 12.99 -4.02
N ILE A 103 8.27 13.12 -4.28
CA ILE A 103 7.44 12.07 -4.93
C ILE A 103 7.99 11.73 -6.32
N MET A 104 8.31 12.74 -7.14
CA MET A 104 8.95 12.51 -8.45
C MET A 104 10.34 11.86 -8.30
N GLY A 105 11.05 12.15 -7.22
CA GLY A 105 12.31 11.49 -6.86
C GLY A 105 12.11 10.00 -6.62
N TRP A 106 11.14 9.63 -5.78
CA TRP A 106 10.79 8.23 -5.49
C TRP A 106 10.32 7.51 -6.75
N TRP A 107 9.47 8.14 -7.56
CA TRP A 107 9.03 7.59 -8.84
C TRP A 107 10.19 7.29 -9.80
N ARG A 108 11.16 8.21 -9.90
CA ARG A 108 12.38 7.99 -10.69
C ARG A 108 13.21 6.83 -10.18
N LYS A 109 13.32 6.65 -8.86
CA LYS A 109 14.03 5.51 -8.25
C LYS A 109 13.33 4.19 -8.57
N ILE A 110 12.01 4.13 -8.39
CA ILE A 110 11.18 2.96 -8.73
C ILE A 110 11.38 2.56 -10.20
N ASN A 111 11.33 3.52 -11.12
CA ASN A 111 11.46 3.22 -12.55
C ASN A 111 12.86 2.76 -12.98
N ARG A 112 13.89 3.06 -12.18
CA ARG A 112 15.27 2.61 -12.43
C ARG A 112 15.63 1.33 -11.68
N SER A 113 14.80 0.93 -10.72
CA SER A 113 15.04 -0.27 -9.92
C SER A 113 14.86 -1.54 -10.76
N PRO A 114 15.76 -2.53 -10.65
CA PRO A 114 15.52 -3.84 -11.24
C PRO A 114 14.31 -4.56 -10.60
N PHE A 115 13.85 -4.11 -9.43
CA PHE A 115 12.66 -4.61 -8.72
C PHE A 115 11.42 -3.75 -8.94
N ARG A 116 11.39 -2.97 -10.03
CA ARG A 116 10.26 -2.07 -10.35
C ARG A 116 8.92 -2.81 -10.27
N LYS A 117 8.84 -4.02 -10.83
CA LYS A 117 7.58 -4.78 -10.90
C LYS A 117 7.09 -5.15 -9.51
N GLU A 118 7.99 -5.61 -8.66
CA GLU A 118 7.73 -6.04 -7.29
C GLU A 118 7.35 -4.86 -6.40
N ILE A 119 8.04 -3.73 -6.55
CA ILE A 119 7.71 -2.48 -5.84
C ILE A 119 6.32 -1.99 -6.24
N LEU A 120 6.02 -1.93 -7.54
CA LEU A 120 4.70 -1.48 -8.02
C LEU A 120 3.58 -2.41 -7.54
N ALA A 121 3.78 -3.72 -7.59
CA ALA A 121 2.83 -4.69 -7.08
C ALA A 121 2.65 -4.57 -5.55
N GLY A 122 3.73 -4.30 -4.81
CA GLY A 122 3.68 -4.02 -3.38
C GLY A 122 2.91 -2.74 -3.06
N LEU A 123 3.12 -1.66 -3.82
CA LEU A 123 2.37 -0.41 -3.69
C LEU A 123 0.87 -0.62 -3.97
N THR A 124 0.52 -1.39 -4.99
CA THR A 124 -0.87 -1.74 -5.29
C THR A 124 -1.52 -2.52 -4.15
N ARG A 125 -0.85 -3.55 -3.61
CA ARG A 125 -1.39 -4.31 -2.45
C ARG A 125 -1.53 -3.44 -1.21
N TYR A 126 -0.50 -2.64 -0.91
CA TYR A 126 -0.52 -1.70 0.21
C TYR A 126 -1.71 -0.73 0.09
N CYS A 127 -1.91 -0.13 -1.10
CA CYS A 127 -3.03 0.76 -1.36
C CYS A 127 -4.37 0.04 -1.14
N ARG A 128 -4.60 -1.09 -1.82
CA ARG A 128 -5.88 -1.81 -1.76
C ARG A 128 -6.19 -2.37 -0.37
N ALA A 129 -5.18 -2.76 0.40
CA ALA A 129 -5.36 -3.23 1.78
C ALA A 129 -5.84 -2.08 2.68
N LEU A 130 -5.22 -0.92 2.58
CA LEU A 130 -5.59 0.27 3.36
C LEU A 130 -6.88 0.96 2.90
N ASP A 131 -7.41 0.58 1.73
CA ASP A 131 -8.73 0.98 1.26
C ASP A 131 -9.87 0.14 1.88
N GLN A 132 -9.56 -1.00 2.50
CA GLN A 132 -10.56 -1.86 3.14
C GLN A 132 -11.13 -1.20 4.40
N HIS A 133 -12.45 -1.36 4.59
CA HIS A 133 -13.14 -0.94 5.82
C HIS A 133 -13.10 -2.03 6.90
N ASP A 134 -12.79 -3.28 6.52
CA ASP A 134 -12.69 -4.41 7.44
C ASP A 134 -11.24 -4.58 7.91
N HIS A 135 -11.02 -4.54 9.23
CA HIS A 135 -9.69 -4.62 9.82
C HIS A 135 -8.98 -5.93 9.52
N ASP A 136 -9.70 -7.05 9.48
CA ASP A 136 -9.10 -8.36 9.23
C ASP A 136 -8.67 -8.48 7.76
N ALA A 137 -9.49 -8.00 6.83
CA ALA A 137 -9.16 -7.92 5.41
C ALA A 137 -7.96 -6.99 5.16
N CYS A 138 -7.92 -5.84 5.85
CA CYS A 138 -6.79 -4.91 5.80
C CYS A 138 -5.50 -5.58 6.31
N LEU A 139 -5.55 -6.19 7.50
CA LEU A 139 -4.41 -6.89 8.11
C LEU A 139 -3.89 -8.01 7.21
N LEU A 140 -4.80 -8.83 6.65
CA LEU A 140 -4.43 -9.91 5.74
C LEU A 140 -3.76 -9.36 4.47
N GLY A 141 -4.31 -8.31 3.87
CA GLY A 141 -3.75 -7.66 2.69
C GLY A 141 -2.36 -7.07 2.94
N LEU A 142 -2.16 -6.42 4.09
CA LEU A 142 -0.85 -5.90 4.50
C LEU A 142 0.15 -7.04 4.76
N TRP A 143 -0.27 -8.12 5.42
CA TRP A 143 0.58 -9.29 5.63
C TRP A 143 1.04 -9.93 4.32
N GLN A 144 0.13 -10.08 3.35
CA GLN A 144 0.49 -10.56 2.00
C GLN A 144 1.49 -9.63 1.30
N ALA A 145 1.41 -8.31 1.54
CA ALA A 145 2.40 -7.38 1.03
C ALA A 145 3.77 -7.60 1.68
N ILE A 146 3.83 -7.87 2.99
CA ILE A 146 5.07 -8.26 3.69
C ILE A 146 5.65 -9.53 3.07
N GLU A 147 4.84 -10.58 2.91
CA GLU A 147 5.28 -11.85 2.34
C GLU A 147 5.84 -11.67 0.92
N GLN A 148 5.15 -10.90 0.08
CA GLN A 148 5.63 -10.61 -1.28
C GLN A 148 6.95 -9.84 -1.26
N LEU A 149 7.02 -8.72 -0.52
CA LEU A 149 8.17 -7.82 -0.53
C LEU A 149 9.42 -8.40 0.15
N THR A 150 9.25 -9.43 0.97
CA THR A 150 10.34 -10.19 1.59
C THR A 150 10.66 -11.50 0.85
N VAL A 151 9.96 -11.77 -0.26
CA VAL A 151 10.10 -12.99 -1.07
C VAL A 151 9.86 -14.26 -0.23
N THR A 152 8.76 -14.27 0.52
CA THR A 152 8.36 -15.36 1.41
C THR A 152 6.91 -15.88 1.26
N PRO A 153 6.23 -15.82 0.09
CA PRO A 153 4.82 -16.25 -0.02
C PRO A 153 4.59 -17.74 0.35
N TRP A 154 5.62 -18.58 0.23
CA TRP A 154 5.57 -20.02 0.54
C TRP A 154 6.55 -20.41 1.66
N ALA A 155 7.19 -19.43 2.29
CA ALA A 155 8.17 -19.70 3.33
C ALA A 155 7.50 -19.83 4.69
N LYS A 156 8.22 -20.43 5.64
CA LYS A 156 7.80 -20.40 7.05
C LYS A 156 7.76 -18.95 7.54
N TYR A 157 6.76 -18.61 8.36
CA TYR A 157 6.59 -17.25 8.89
C TYR A 157 7.82 -16.70 9.63
N GLU A 158 8.64 -17.55 10.23
CA GLU A 158 9.89 -17.15 10.86
C GLU A 158 10.87 -16.50 9.88
N ILE A 159 10.89 -16.97 8.62
CA ILE A 159 11.69 -16.39 7.54
C ILE A 159 11.13 -15.02 7.17
N THR A 160 9.80 -14.90 7.03
CA THR A 160 9.12 -13.62 6.76
C THR A 160 9.46 -12.59 7.83
N VAL A 161 9.34 -12.96 9.12
CA VAL A 161 9.65 -12.08 10.26
C VAL A 161 11.11 -11.65 10.23
N ARG A 162 12.05 -12.59 10.06
CA ARG A 162 13.48 -12.30 10.01
C ARG A 162 13.80 -11.31 8.89
N ARG A 163 13.35 -11.59 7.66
CA ARG A 163 13.62 -10.75 6.49
C ARG A 163 12.94 -9.38 6.59
N ALA A 164 11.70 -9.31 7.08
CA ALA A 164 10.99 -8.06 7.30
C ALA A 164 11.75 -7.17 8.30
N SER A 165 12.19 -7.73 9.44
CA SER A 165 12.92 -6.96 10.45
C SER A 165 14.25 -6.38 9.93
N LYS A 166 14.92 -7.07 9.00
CA LYS A 166 16.23 -6.65 8.45
C LYS A 166 16.17 -5.30 7.74
N VAL A 167 15.04 -4.98 7.11
CA VAL A 167 14.85 -3.77 6.31
C VAL A 167 14.18 -2.63 7.06
N THR A 168 13.79 -2.87 8.31
CA THR A 168 13.27 -1.81 9.19
C THR A 168 14.40 -0.97 9.77
N SER A 169 14.12 0.31 10.03
CA SER A 169 15.07 1.25 10.62
C SER A 169 15.63 0.79 11.97
N ASN A 170 14.82 0.07 12.75
CA ASN A 170 15.22 -0.57 14.00
C ASN A 170 14.83 -2.04 13.97
N ARG A 171 15.83 -2.91 13.78
CA ARG A 171 15.64 -4.36 13.61
C ARG A 171 14.92 -5.01 14.79
N LEU A 172 15.22 -4.62 16.03
CA LEU A 172 14.57 -5.19 17.22
C LEU A 172 13.07 -4.86 17.23
N VAL A 173 12.74 -3.59 17.00
CA VAL A 173 11.35 -3.13 16.94
C VAL A 173 10.61 -3.77 15.78
N GLY A 174 11.22 -3.81 14.59
CA GLY A 174 10.65 -4.46 13.42
C GLY A 174 10.39 -5.95 13.65
N GLN A 175 11.28 -6.65 14.35
CA GLN A 175 11.11 -8.05 14.70
C GLN A 175 9.95 -8.25 15.69
N GLN A 176 9.84 -7.41 16.72
CA GLN A 176 8.73 -7.46 17.68
C GLN A 176 7.38 -7.21 17.00
N ILE A 177 7.30 -6.20 16.13
CA ILE A 177 6.11 -5.90 15.34
C ILE A 177 5.76 -7.10 14.45
N ALA A 178 6.71 -7.60 13.65
CA ALA A 178 6.46 -8.70 12.74
C ALA A 178 6.02 -9.99 13.46
N GLN A 179 6.59 -10.27 14.65
CA GLN A 179 6.16 -11.39 15.50
C GLN A 179 4.73 -11.20 16.01
N HIS A 180 4.39 -10.00 16.47
CA HIS A 180 3.04 -9.69 16.93
C HIS A 180 2.02 -9.88 15.80
N LEU A 181 2.30 -9.34 14.61
CA LEU A 181 1.44 -9.50 13.43
C LEU A 181 1.28 -10.96 13.00
N ARG A 182 2.36 -11.76 13.06
CA ARG A 182 2.30 -13.20 12.78
C ARG A 182 1.32 -13.91 13.72
N ILE A 183 1.46 -13.66 15.03
CA ILE A 183 0.59 -14.26 16.04
C ILE A 183 -0.86 -13.84 15.77
N ARG A 184 -1.10 -12.56 15.47
CA ARG A 184 -2.46 -12.06 15.25
C ARG A 184 -3.11 -12.60 13.99
N ARG A 185 -2.37 -12.71 12.89
CA ARG A 185 -2.82 -13.38 11.67
C ARG A 185 -3.23 -14.83 11.94
N ASN A 186 -2.42 -15.58 12.71
CA ASN A 186 -2.73 -16.97 13.05
C ASN A 186 -3.97 -17.07 13.97
N THR A 187 -4.08 -16.21 14.98
CA THR A 187 -5.22 -16.19 15.90
C THR A 187 -6.52 -15.80 15.21
N ASN A 188 -6.49 -14.83 14.29
CA ASN A 188 -7.68 -14.41 13.54
C ASN A 188 -8.17 -15.54 12.61
N ILE A 189 -7.26 -16.32 12.02
CA ILE A 189 -7.59 -17.47 11.18
C ILE A 189 -8.12 -18.67 12.00
N HIS A 190 -7.58 -18.90 13.20
CA HIS A 190 -7.84 -20.14 13.95
C HIS A 190 -8.81 -20.02 15.13
N ALA A 191 -9.01 -18.83 15.72
CA ALA A 191 -9.77 -18.68 16.97
C ALA A 191 -11.06 -17.88 16.83
N ALA A 192 -11.34 -17.26 15.68
CA ALA A 192 -12.47 -16.35 15.45
C ALA A 192 -12.66 -15.27 16.54
N ARG A 193 -11.60 -14.96 17.29
CA ARG A 193 -11.59 -13.93 18.34
C ARG A 193 -11.05 -12.66 17.77
N SER A 194 -11.95 -11.75 17.40
CA SER A 194 -11.55 -10.42 17.00
C SER A 194 -11.02 -9.63 18.21
N PRO A 195 -9.92 -8.87 18.07
CA PRO A 195 -9.44 -7.96 19.11
C PRO A 195 -10.52 -6.94 19.51
N GLY A 196 -10.37 -6.28 20.67
CA GLY A 196 -11.12 -5.06 20.98
C GLY A 196 -10.81 -3.96 19.96
N GLU A 197 -11.70 -2.98 19.78
CA GLU A 197 -11.57 -1.94 18.73
C GLU A 197 -10.21 -1.23 18.78
N ASP A 198 -9.82 -0.69 19.94
CA ASP A 198 -8.53 -0.01 20.13
C ASP A 198 -7.31 -0.90 19.78
N GLU A 199 -7.41 -2.21 20.05
CA GLU A 199 -6.32 -3.15 19.76
C GLU A 199 -6.17 -3.36 18.25
N ARG A 200 -7.28 -3.43 17.50
CA ARG A 200 -7.26 -3.60 16.03
C ARG A 200 -6.54 -2.46 15.34
N ASP A 201 -6.77 -1.25 15.82
CA ASP A 201 -6.20 -0.03 15.26
C ASP A 201 -4.69 0.05 15.49
N ILE A 202 -4.23 -0.35 16.68
CA ILE A 202 -2.80 -0.48 16.99
C ILE A 202 -2.15 -1.55 16.11
N ILE A 203 -2.82 -2.69 15.90
CA ILE A 203 -2.32 -3.77 15.04
C ILE A 203 -2.19 -3.29 13.59
N LEU A 204 -3.20 -2.59 13.06
CA LEU A 204 -3.15 -2.06 11.69
C LEU A 204 -2.10 -0.97 11.54
N PHE A 205 -1.95 -0.09 12.52
CA PHE A 205 -0.88 0.90 12.57
C PHE A 205 0.50 0.23 12.48
N GLN A 206 0.70 -0.85 13.24
CA GLN A 206 1.96 -1.60 13.23
C GLN A 206 2.19 -2.30 11.88
N ALA A 207 1.16 -2.90 11.29
CA ALA A 207 1.22 -3.53 9.99
C ALA A 207 1.54 -2.54 8.87
N GLU A 208 0.84 -1.40 8.84
CA GLU A 208 1.07 -0.31 7.90
C GLU A 208 2.51 0.18 7.99
N ARG A 209 2.99 0.47 9.21
CA ARG A 209 4.35 0.94 9.44
C ARG A 209 5.40 -0.05 8.93
N LEU A 210 5.21 -1.34 9.20
CA LEU A 210 6.15 -2.37 8.75
C LEU A 210 6.18 -2.48 7.22
N VAL A 211 5.03 -2.52 6.55
CA VAL A 211 4.98 -2.52 5.08
C VAL A 211 5.59 -1.24 4.50
N SER A 212 5.32 -0.09 5.12
CA SER A 212 5.88 1.20 4.73
C SER A 212 7.39 1.24 4.85
N ASP A 213 7.99 0.64 5.88
CA ASP A 213 9.44 0.53 6.04
C ASP A 213 10.05 -0.38 4.96
N ILE A 214 9.42 -1.52 4.68
CA ILE A 214 9.88 -2.46 3.64
C ILE A 214 9.81 -1.81 2.24
N LEU A 215 8.69 -1.16 1.90
CA LEU A 215 8.54 -0.44 0.63
C LEU A 215 9.56 0.68 0.49
N PHE A 216 9.75 1.47 1.55
CA PHE A 216 10.72 2.56 1.56
C PHE A 216 12.14 2.04 1.37
N PHE A 217 12.52 0.94 2.02
CA PHE A 217 13.80 0.27 1.80
C PHE A 217 14.00 -0.08 0.32
N HIS A 218 13.02 -0.73 -0.32
CA HIS A 218 13.12 -1.11 -1.74
C HIS A 218 13.22 0.10 -2.67
N ILE A 219 12.50 1.18 -2.38
CA ILE A 219 12.55 2.42 -3.16
C ILE A 219 13.91 3.11 -3.02
N MET A 220 14.48 3.14 -1.81
CA MET A 220 15.70 3.90 -1.52
C MET A 220 16.98 3.16 -1.89
N ASN A 221 16.93 1.83 -2.03
CA ASN A 221 18.06 0.98 -2.37
C ASN A 221 18.05 0.56 -3.86
N GLU A 222 17.59 1.43 -4.77
CA GLU A 222 17.30 1.06 -6.17
C GLU A 222 18.50 0.51 -6.97
N LYS A 223 19.73 0.76 -6.48
CA LYS A 223 20.98 0.29 -7.11
C LYS A 223 21.75 -0.73 -6.27
N HIS A 224 21.27 -1.06 -5.07
CA HIS A 224 22.05 -1.86 -4.14
C HIS A 224 22.01 -3.35 -4.49
N PHE A 225 20.94 -3.80 -5.14
CA PHE A 225 20.79 -5.18 -5.57
C PHE A 225 20.52 -5.23 -7.08
N LYS A 226 21.20 -6.14 -7.78
CA LYS A 226 21.08 -6.39 -9.21
C LYS A 226 20.16 -7.56 -9.53
N SER A 227 19.87 -8.42 -8.54
CA SER A 227 19.04 -9.61 -8.73
C SER A 227 18.25 -9.98 -7.48
N HIS A 228 17.18 -10.75 -7.66
CA HIS A 228 16.41 -11.33 -6.55
C HIS A 228 17.25 -12.18 -5.62
N GLN A 229 18.23 -12.92 -6.15
CA GLN A 229 19.11 -13.75 -5.34
C GLN A 229 19.98 -12.89 -4.41
N GLU A 230 20.50 -11.77 -4.90
CA GLU A 230 21.30 -10.83 -4.09
C GLU A 230 20.47 -10.20 -2.96
N LEU A 231 19.23 -9.80 -3.28
CA LEU A 231 18.28 -9.31 -2.28
C LEU A 231 17.98 -10.40 -1.22
N ILE A 232 17.68 -11.62 -1.65
CA ILE A 232 17.41 -12.75 -0.75
C ILE A 232 18.62 -13.01 0.16
N SER A 233 19.82 -13.10 -0.41
CA SER A 233 21.05 -13.31 0.34
C SER A 233 21.27 -12.21 1.38
N TYR A 234 21.03 -10.94 1.03
CA TYR A 234 21.07 -9.84 1.99
C TYR A 234 20.06 -10.01 3.12
N LEU A 235 18.80 -10.35 2.79
CA LEU A 235 17.72 -10.52 3.76
C LEU A 235 17.93 -11.72 4.70
N ASP A 236 18.71 -12.71 4.29
CA ASP A 236 19.03 -13.90 5.08
C ASP A 236 20.28 -13.76 5.98
N THR A 237 21.00 -12.62 5.91
CA THR A 237 22.08 -12.27 6.86
C THR A 237 21.58 -11.70 8.18
#